data_AF-A0A920BE55-F1
#
_entry.id   AF-A0A920BE55-F1
#
_cell.length_a   1.000
_cell.length_b   1.000
_cell.length_c   1.000
_cell.angle_alpha   90.00
_cell.angle_beta   90.00
_cell.angle_gamma   90.00
#
_symmetry.space_group_name_H-M   'P 1'
#
loop_
_entity.id
_entity.type
_entity.pdbx_description
1 polymer ?
#
loop_
_entity_poly.entity_id
_entity_poly.type
_entity_poly.pdbx_seq_one_letter_code
_entity_poly.pdbx_strand_id
1 'polypeptide(L)'
;MSILAKDHSDPGTYLESVGERILGEVLNRLPKAGSRPYLDPLLRDYPERGGKRFRPALILLCCEMMGGDPEDAVISATALELFHNFALIHDDIEDSSEMRRGSQTLHRIHGIPLAINAGDALHGIVHQVLLENHEKLGDSKSPASPSASQPGDAENFRRPGTGYRLGGERGVPPNGNSTSK
;
A
#
# COMPACT_ATOMS: atom_id res chain seq x y z
N MET A 1 1.20 14.97 23.87
CA MET A 1 -0.25 15.13 23.56
C MET A 1 -0.68 13.86 22.85
N SER A 2 -1.57 13.06 23.45
CA SER A 2 -2.24 11.97 22.74
C SER A 2 -3.20 12.65 21.76
N ILE A 3 -2.89 12.61 20.47
CA ILE A 3 -3.59 13.39 19.43
C ILE A 3 -5.01 12.84 19.20
N LEU A 4 -5.24 11.60 19.61
CA LEU A 4 -6.49 10.86 19.49
C LEU A 4 -7.37 11.04 20.74
N ALA A 5 -7.37 12.23 21.34
CA ALA A 5 -7.98 12.47 22.64
C ALA A 5 -9.51 12.40 22.58
N LYS A 6 -10.04 11.17 22.52
CA LYS A 6 -11.27 10.61 23.10
C LYS A 6 -12.62 11.29 22.84
N ASP A 7 -12.65 12.46 22.24
CA ASP A 7 -13.88 13.19 21.96
C ASP A 7 -14.09 13.32 20.46
N HIS A 8 -14.95 12.44 19.96
CA HIS A 8 -15.42 12.45 18.56
C HIS A 8 -16.65 13.36 18.39
N SER A 9 -16.88 14.30 19.31
CA SER A 9 -18.05 15.20 19.32
C SER A 9 -18.14 16.09 18.10
N ASP A 10 -17.00 16.53 17.56
CA ASP A 10 -16.91 17.27 16.30
C ASP A 10 -16.05 16.52 15.26
N PRO A 11 -16.67 15.97 14.19
CA PRO A 11 -15.95 15.30 13.11
C PRO A 11 -14.95 16.20 12.39
N GLY A 12 -15.19 17.52 12.32
CA GLY A 12 -14.29 18.47 11.66
C GLY A 12 -12.94 18.53 12.36
N THR A 13 -12.96 18.83 13.66
CA THR A 13 -11.77 18.89 14.52
C THR A 13 -10.99 17.57 14.54
N TYR A 14 -11.69 16.43 14.54
CA TYR A 14 -11.03 15.12 14.48
C TYR A 14 -10.30 14.89 13.13
N LEU A 15 -10.93 15.23 12.01
CA LEU A 15 -10.29 15.08 10.69
C LEU A 15 -9.08 16.00 10.53
N GLU A 16 -9.12 17.20 11.11
CA GLU A 16 -7.97 18.12 11.13
C GLU A 16 -6.81 17.54 11.93
N SER A 17 -7.04 17.04 13.15
CA SER A 17 -5.98 16.48 13.99
C SER A 17 -5.35 15.23 13.39
N VAL A 18 -6.18 14.33 12.83
CA VAL A 18 -5.70 13.18 12.05
C VAL A 18 -4.91 13.65 10.84
N GLY A 19 -5.41 14.68 10.14
CA GLY A 19 -4.78 15.22 8.95
C GLY A 19 -3.38 15.76 9.23
N GLU A 20 -3.21 16.53 10.31
CA GLU A 20 -1.91 17.04 10.75
C GLU A 20 -0.95 15.92 11.12
N ARG A 21 -1.41 14.95 11.93
CA ARG A 21 -0.58 13.82 12.36
C ARG A 21 -0.11 12.99 11.18
N ILE A 22 -1.02 12.62 10.30
CA ILE A 22 -0.71 11.76 9.15
C ILE A 22 0.13 12.51 8.13
N LEU A 23 -0.11 13.81 7.90
CA LEU A 23 0.75 14.61 7.03
C LEU A 23 2.18 14.66 7.58
N GLY A 24 2.37 14.91 8.88
CA GLY A 24 3.70 14.88 9.50
C GLY A 24 4.38 13.52 9.29
N GLU A 25 3.65 12.43 9.50
CA GLU A 25 4.16 11.07 9.36
C GLU A 25 4.52 10.70 7.90
N VAL A 26 3.72 11.18 6.93
CA VAL A 26 4.00 11.10 5.49
C VAL A 26 5.29 11.85 5.17
N LEU A 27 5.39 13.13 5.54
CA LEU A 27 6.53 13.98 5.19
C LEU A 27 7.85 13.50 5.82
N ASN A 28 7.78 12.85 6.99
CA ASN A 28 8.92 12.22 7.66
C ASN A 28 9.46 11.00 6.90
N ARG A 29 8.62 10.28 6.16
CA ARG A 29 9.01 9.14 5.31
C ARG A 29 9.52 9.54 3.95
N LEU A 30 9.14 10.72 3.49
CA LEU A 30 9.62 11.21 2.21
C LEU A 30 11.10 11.61 2.32
N PRO A 31 11.90 11.32 1.28
CA PRO A 31 13.29 11.76 1.18
C PRO A 31 13.42 13.25 1.49
N LYS A 32 14.48 13.63 2.22
CA LYS A 32 14.79 15.04 2.45
C LYS A 32 15.13 15.69 1.11
N ALA A 33 14.55 16.88 0.88
CA ALA A 33 14.80 17.65 -0.32
C ALA A 33 16.30 17.87 -0.51
N GLY A 34 16.82 17.45 -1.67
CA GLY A 34 18.21 17.66 -2.07
C GLY A 34 18.98 16.38 -2.44
N SER A 35 18.48 15.19 -2.10
CA SER A 35 19.12 13.93 -2.51
C SER A 35 18.95 13.69 -4.01
N ARG A 36 17.76 13.96 -4.53
CA ARG A 36 17.38 13.93 -5.95
C ARG A 36 16.58 15.19 -6.26
N PRO A 37 17.24 16.30 -6.62
CA PRO A 37 16.59 17.60 -6.81
C PRO A 37 15.41 17.61 -7.79
N TYR A 38 15.42 16.71 -8.78
CA TYR A 38 14.39 16.59 -9.81
C TYR A 38 13.18 15.73 -9.41
N LEU A 39 13.27 14.95 -8.32
CA LEU A 39 12.22 14.00 -7.91
C LEU A 39 11.69 14.31 -6.52
N ASP A 40 12.56 14.61 -5.56
CA ASP A 40 12.15 14.78 -4.16
C ASP A 40 11.07 15.85 -3.96
N PRO A 41 11.06 17.00 -4.67
CA PRO A 41 9.97 17.97 -4.58
C PRO A 41 8.63 17.41 -5.08
N LEU A 42 8.63 16.58 -6.13
CA LEU A 42 7.42 16.03 -6.73
C LEU A 42 6.73 15.03 -5.78
N LEU A 43 7.50 14.31 -4.96
CA LEU A 43 6.96 13.38 -3.97
C LEU A 43 6.18 14.09 -2.85
N ARG A 44 6.54 15.35 -2.57
CA ARG A 44 5.94 16.17 -1.50
C ARG A 44 4.69 16.92 -1.96
N ASP A 45 4.62 17.24 -3.25
CA ASP A 45 3.59 18.10 -3.84
C ASP A 45 2.15 17.62 -3.57
N TYR A 46 1.79 16.37 -3.91
CA TYR A 46 0.42 15.87 -3.71
C TYR A 46 0.03 15.74 -2.22
N PRO A 47 0.91 15.21 -1.34
CA PRO A 47 0.71 15.29 0.10
C PRO A 47 0.51 16.71 0.63
N GLU A 48 1.33 17.67 0.22
CA GLU A 48 1.31 19.06 0.75
C GLU A 48 0.12 19.88 0.25
N ARG A 49 -0.46 19.55 -0.92
CA ARG A 49 -1.74 20.12 -1.40
C ARG A 49 -2.93 19.83 -0.47
N GLY A 50 -2.74 19.05 0.58
CA GLY A 50 -3.77 18.72 1.56
C GLY A 50 -4.78 17.71 1.04
N GLY A 51 -5.95 17.66 1.66
CA GLY A 51 -7.02 16.71 1.35
C GLY A 51 -7.90 16.49 2.57
N LYS A 52 -9.02 15.78 2.40
CA LYS A 52 -9.96 15.55 3.51
C LYS A 52 -9.45 14.54 4.55
N ARG A 53 -8.36 13.81 4.24
CA ARG A 53 -7.73 12.78 5.09
C ARG A 53 -8.74 11.81 5.73
N PHE A 54 -9.81 11.53 5.01
CA PHE A 54 -10.89 10.67 5.47
C PHE A 54 -10.45 9.20 5.56
N ARG A 55 -9.61 8.75 4.61
CA ARG A 55 -9.08 7.37 4.57
C ARG A 55 -8.26 7.01 5.81
N PRO A 56 -7.25 7.80 6.22
CA PRO A 56 -6.51 7.49 7.44
C PRO A 56 -7.40 7.60 8.69
N ALA A 57 -8.32 8.58 8.75
CA ALA A 57 -9.26 8.69 9.87
C ALA A 57 -10.12 7.43 10.04
N LEU A 58 -10.62 6.84 8.94
CA LEU A 58 -11.36 5.58 9.00
C LEU A 58 -10.52 4.44 9.60
N ILE A 59 -9.24 4.32 9.23
CA ILE A 59 -8.36 3.29 9.79
C ILE A 59 -8.22 3.45 11.30
N LEU A 60 -7.99 4.68 11.76
CA LEU A 60 -7.79 4.98 13.18
C LEU A 60 -9.06 4.72 13.99
N LEU A 61 -10.22 5.17 13.49
CA LEU A 61 -11.51 4.91 14.11
C LEU A 61 -11.86 3.42 14.15
N CYS A 62 -11.55 2.66 13.09
CA CYS A 62 -11.74 1.21 13.09
C CYS A 62 -10.86 0.53 14.15
N CYS A 63 -9.60 0.97 14.33
CA CYS A 63 -8.73 0.46 15.38
C CYS A 63 -9.33 0.72 16.77
N GLU A 64 -9.79 1.95 17.01
CA GLU A 64 -10.42 2.35 18.28
C GLU A 64 -11.70 1.56 18.58
N MET A 65 -12.57 1.40 17.57
CA MET A 65 -13.83 0.66 17.68
C MET A 65 -13.62 -0.81 18.05
N MET A 66 -12.49 -1.39 17.62
CA MET A 66 -12.09 -2.75 17.97
C MET A 66 -11.35 -2.85 19.31
N GLY A 67 -11.22 -1.73 20.05
CA GLY A 67 -10.56 -1.65 21.35
C GLY A 67 -9.04 -1.52 21.27
N GLY A 68 -8.47 -1.23 20.10
CA GLY A 68 -7.04 -0.98 19.91
C GLY A 68 -6.65 0.46 20.24
N ASP A 69 -5.35 0.71 20.44
CA ASP A 69 -4.79 2.06 20.50
C ASP A 69 -4.62 2.57 19.06
N PRO A 70 -5.27 3.67 18.63
CA PRO A 70 -5.14 4.12 17.25
C PRO A 70 -3.69 4.54 16.89
N GLU A 71 -2.81 4.79 17.88
CA GLU A 71 -1.37 4.95 17.63
C GLU A 71 -0.74 3.72 16.97
N ASP A 72 -1.24 2.52 17.26
CA ASP A 72 -0.79 1.27 16.62
C ASP A 72 -1.17 1.22 15.14
N ALA A 73 -2.20 1.95 14.72
CA ALA A 73 -2.70 1.98 13.36
C ALA A 73 -2.19 3.18 12.53
N VAL A 74 -1.40 4.08 13.12
CA VAL A 74 -0.84 5.26 12.43
C VAL A 74 -0.02 4.87 11.20
N ILE A 75 0.83 3.84 11.30
CA ILE A 75 1.66 3.40 10.17
C ILE A 75 0.77 2.87 9.03
N SER A 76 -0.25 2.08 9.34
CA SER A 76 -1.24 1.60 8.36
C SER A 76 -1.97 2.77 7.69
N ALA A 77 -2.39 3.77 8.48
CA ALA A 77 -3.07 4.96 8.00
C ALA A 77 -2.17 5.80 7.07
N THR A 78 -0.90 5.97 7.43
CA THR A 78 0.10 6.65 6.60
C THR A 78 0.37 5.90 5.30
N ALA A 79 0.48 4.57 5.33
CA ALA A 79 0.65 3.76 4.12
C ALA A 79 -0.52 3.94 3.16
N LEU A 80 -1.77 3.94 3.66
CA LEU A 80 -2.96 4.15 2.84
C LEU A 80 -3.02 5.57 2.26
N GLU A 81 -2.59 6.58 3.03
CA GLU A 81 -2.55 7.95 2.52
C GLU A 81 -1.48 8.13 1.43
N LEU A 82 -0.30 7.52 1.59
CA LEU A 82 0.72 7.47 0.53
C LEU A 82 0.20 6.72 -0.71
N PHE A 83 -0.50 5.59 -0.49
CA PHE A 83 -1.16 4.83 -1.55
C PHE A 83 -2.11 5.74 -2.36
N HIS A 84 -2.95 6.48 -1.65
CA HIS A 84 -3.88 7.40 -2.29
C HIS A 84 -3.17 8.48 -3.11
N ASN A 85 -2.08 9.06 -2.61
CA ASN A 85 -1.37 10.11 -3.33
C ASN A 85 -0.65 9.57 -4.58
N PHE A 86 -0.04 8.38 -4.55
CA PHE A 86 0.52 7.81 -5.80
C PHE A 86 -0.58 7.54 -6.82
N ALA A 87 -1.70 6.96 -6.37
CA ALA A 87 -2.79 6.59 -7.26
C ALA A 87 -3.34 7.82 -7.97
N LEU A 88 -3.51 8.94 -7.25
CA LEU A 88 -3.92 10.21 -7.85
C LEU A 88 -2.95 10.74 -8.92
N ILE A 89 -1.65 10.57 -8.75
CA ILE A 89 -0.67 11.04 -9.74
C ILE A 89 -0.83 10.26 -11.05
N HIS A 90 -0.98 8.94 -10.96
CA HIS A 90 -1.19 8.09 -12.14
C HIS A 90 -2.58 8.27 -12.76
N ASP A 91 -3.62 8.38 -11.94
CA ASP A 91 -5.00 8.69 -12.33
C ASP A 91 -5.08 10.02 -13.09
N ASP A 92 -4.38 11.07 -12.60
CA ASP A 92 -4.34 12.35 -13.30
C ASP A 92 -3.74 12.23 -14.71
N ILE A 93 -2.78 11.32 -14.93
CA ILE A 93 -2.19 11.06 -16.25
C ILE A 93 -3.18 10.31 -17.13
N GLU A 94 -3.79 9.25 -16.61
CA GLU A 94 -4.75 8.41 -17.36
C GLU A 94 -5.97 9.21 -17.79
N ASP A 95 -6.50 10.04 -16.90
CA ASP A 95 -7.65 10.91 -17.14
C ASP A 95 -7.31 12.19 -17.92
N SER A 96 -6.01 12.44 -18.18
CA SER A 96 -5.53 13.71 -18.74
C SER A 96 -6.02 14.94 -17.94
N SER A 97 -6.10 14.80 -16.61
CA SER A 97 -6.61 15.84 -15.71
C SER A 97 -5.68 17.04 -15.68
N GLU A 98 -6.23 18.25 -15.87
CA GLU A 98 -5.42 19.47 -15.87
C GLU A 98 -5.11 20.00 -14.46
N MET A 99 -6.03 19.77 -13.51
CA MET A 99 -6.02 20.39 -12.18
C MET A 99 -6.35 19.38 -11.07
N ARG A 100 -5.67 19.51 -9.93
CA ARG A 100 -5.89 18.72 -8.72
C ARG A 100 -5.71 19.59 -7.47
N ARG A 101 -6.74 19.64 -6.63
CA ARG A 101 -6.74 20.37 -5.34
C ARG A 101 -6.33 21.84 -5.49
N GLY A 102 -6.78 22.50 -6.55
CA GLY A 102 -6.50 23.92 -6.80
C GLY A 102 -5.17 24.22 -7.50
N SER A 103 -4.38 23.21 -7.86
CA SER A 103 -3.09 23.36 -8.55
C SER A 103 -3.00 22.48 -9.79
N GLN A 104 -2.15 22.83 -10.76
CA GLN A 104 -1.94 22.01 -11.96
C GLN A 104 -1.40 20.62 -11.61
N THR A 105 -1.77 19.58 -12.34
CA THR A 105 -1.29 18.21 -12.10
C THR A 105 0.20 18.07 -12.43
N LEU A 106 0.90 17.12 -11.81
CA LEU A 106 2.35 16.97 -11.98
C LEU A 106 2.76 16.77 -13.45
N HIS A 107 1.98 16.00 -14.21
CA HIS A 107 2.31 15.72 -15.61
C HIS A 107 2.14 16.95 -16.52
N ARG A 108 1.34 17.93 -16.12
CA ARG A 108 1.21 19.22 -16.83
C ARG A 108 2.39 20.15 -16.55
N ILE A 109 2.92 20.13 -15.33
CA ILE A 109 4.03 21.00 -14.92
C ILE A 109 5.39 20.40 -15.34
N HIS A 110 5.58 19.10 -15.12
CA HIS A 110 6.89 18.42 -15.24
C HIS A 110 6.95 17.40 -16.38
N GLY A 111 5.83 17.19 -17.09
CA GLY A 111 5.72 16.18 -18.13
C GLY A 111 5.39 14.78 -17.59
N ILE A 112 4.86 13.95 -18.47
CA ILE A 112 4.42 12.58 -18.15
C ILE A 112 5.53 11.72 -17.54
N PRO A 113 6.77 11.67 -18.10
CA PRO A 113 7.79 10.74 -17.59
C PRO A 113 8.17 10.99 -16.11
N LEU A 114 8.30 12.25 -15.71
CA LEU A 114 8.62 12.59 -14.31
C LEU A 114 7.44 12.34 -13.37
N ALA A 115 6.22 12.59 -13.83
CA ALA A 115 5.03 12.30 -13.03
C ALA A 115 4.85 10.79 -12.79
N ILE A 116 5.10 9.94 -13.80
CA ILE A 116 5.10 8.47 -13.65
C ILE A 116 6.15 8.07 -12.60
N ASN A 117 7.39 8.55 -12.73
CA ASN A 117 8.47 8.24 -11.79
C ASN A 117 8.15 8.70 -10.36
N ALA A 118 7.46 9.83 -10.20
CA ALA A 118 7.02 10.32 -8.89
C ALA A 118 5.96 9.38 -8.27
N GLY A 119 4.98 8.93 -9.06
CA GLY A 119 4.01 7.93 -8.62
C GLY A 119 4.67 6.60 -8.25
N ASP A 120 5.57 6.09 -9.09
CA ASP A 120 6.28 4.82 -8.83
C ASP A 120 7.16 4.91 -7.58
N ALA A 121 7.85 6.03 -7.38
CA ALA A 121 8.64 6.26 -6.18
C ALA A 121 7.77 6.31 -4.91
N LEU A 122 6.61 6.98 -4.96
CA LEU A 122 5.65 6.94 -3.84
C LEU A 122 5.12 5.53 -3.59
N HIS A 123 4.83 4.76 -4.64
CA HIS A 123 4.40 3.37 -4.52
C HIS A 123 5.49 2.49 -3.87
N GLY A 124 6.76 2.68 -4.22
CA GLY A 124 7.89 2.03 -3.53
C GLY A 124 7.95 2.38 -2.03
N ILE A 125 7.71 3.65 -1.68
CA ILE A 125 7.67 4.09 -0.27
C ILE A 125 6.47 3.43 0.44
N VAL A 126 5.30 3.28 -0.19
CA VAL A 126 4.17 2.54 0.41
C VAL A 126 4.59 1.15 0.85
N HIS A 127 5.29 0.41 -0.02
CA HIS A 127 5.79 -0.92 0.32
C HIS A 127 6.77 -0.90 1.48
N GLN A 128 7.70 0.07 1.52
CA GLN A 128 8.61 0.22 2.66
C GLN A 128 7.84 0.41 3.97
N VAL A 129 6.85 1.30 3.97
CA VAL A 129 6.03 1.60 5.17
C VAL A 129 5.22 0.38 5.61
N LEU A 130 4.67 -0.39 4.67
CA LEU A 130 3.94 -1.62 4.98
C LEU A 130 4.85 -2.70 5.56
N LEU A 131 6.09 -2.83 5.07
CA LEU A 131 7.08 -3.77 5.61
C LEU A 131 7.50 -3.38 7.04
N GLU A 132 7.73 -2.09 7.31
CA GLU A 132 7.99 -1.60 8.68
C GLU A 132 6.79 -1.88 9.60
N ASN A 133 5.56 -1.74 9.09
CA ASN A 133 4.34 -2.04 9.83
C ASN A 133 4.21 -3.52 10.21
N HIS A 134 4.71 -4.42 9.34
CA HIS A 134 4.71 -5.85 9.60
C HIS A 134 5.47 -6.21 10.87
N GLU A 135 6.55 -5.50 11.20
CA GLU A 135 7.30 -5.70 12.45
C GLU A 135 6.47 -5.37 13.69
N LYS A 136 5.53 -4.41 13.60
CA LYS A 136 4.66 -4.00 14.71
C LYS A 136 3.39 -4.83 14.85
N LEU A 137 2.77 -5.19 13.74
CA LEU A 137 1.50 -5.92 13.74
C LEU A 137 1.72 -7.44 13.76
N GLY A 138 2.77 -7.96 13.11
CA GLY A 138 3.16 -9.37 13.13
C GLY A 138 2.08 -10.37 12.69
N ASP A 139 2.47 -11.62 12.48
CA ASP A 139 1.55 -12.71 12.14
C ASP A 139 0.54 -12.99 13.26
N SER A 140 0.86 -12.62 14.50
CA SER A 140 0.04 -12.87 15.69
C SER A 140 -1.11 -11.88 15.91
N LYS A 141 -1.07 -10.68 15.32
CA LYS A 141 -2.16 -9.69 15.41
C LYS A 141 -2.86 -9.44 14.07
N SER A 142 -2.36 -9.99 12.96
CA SER A 142 -3.22 -10.20 11.80
C SER A 142 -4.42 -11.03 12.26
N PRO A 143 -5.67 -10.66 11.87
CA PRO A 143 -6.80 -11.55 12.13
C PRO A 143 -6.39 -12.90 11.56
N ALA A 144 -6.30 -13.90 12.44
CA ALA A 144 -5.84 -15.22 12.05
C ALA A 144 -6.52 -15.56 10.73
N SER A 145 -5.72 -15.77 9.67
CA SER A 145 -6.23 -16.44 8.46
C SER A 145 -7.06 -17.59 8.99
N PRO A 146 -8.37 -17.68 8.69
CA PRO A 146 -9.31 -18.51 9.44
C PRO A 146 -8.62 -19.84 9.70
N SER A 147 -8.20 -20.03 10.95
CA SER A 147 -7.34 -21.13 11.32
C SER A 147 -8.07 -22.36 10.84
N ALA A 148 -7.42 -23.17 10.00
CA ALA A 148 -7.99 -24.39 9.47
C ALA A 148 -8.79 -25.06 10.60
N SER A 149 -10.11 -24.99 10.47
CA SER A 149 -11.05 -25.57 11.41
C SER A 149 -10.74 -27.05 11.46
N GLN A 150 -10.24 -27.49 12.63
CA GLN A 150 -10.07 -28.85 13.12
C GLN A 150 -9.55 -29.93 12.13
N PRO A 151 -8.61 -30.80 12.55
CA PRO A 151 -8.21 -31.96 11.74
C PRO A 151 -9.36 -32.98 11.72
N GLY A 152 -10.35 -32.76 10.85
CA GLY A 152 -11.56 -33.57 10.71
C GLY A 152 -12.34 -33.28 9.42
N ASP A 153 -12.25 -32.06 8.87
CA ASP A 153 -13.09 -31.68 7.71
C ASP A 153 -12.38 -31.84 6.34
N ALA A 154 -11.13 -32.31 6.33
CA ALA A 154 -10.30 -32.40 5.13
C ALA A 154 -10.75 -33.46 4.10
N GLU A 155 -11.69 -34.36 4.44
CA GLU A 155 -12.14 -35.40 3.50
C GLU A 155 -13.19 -34.94 2.49
N ASN A 156 -13.81 -33.76 2.64
CA ASN A 156 -14.93 -33.38 1.78
C ASN A 156 -14.70 -32.17 0.85
N PHE A 157 -13.50 -31.61 0.80
CA PHE A 157 -13.16 -30.57 -0.17
C PHE A 157 -12.41 -31.13 -1.38
N ARG A 158 -13.08 -32.02 -2.12
CA ARG A 158 -12.67 -32.38 -3.48
C ARG A 158 -12.89 -31.16 -4.37
N ARG A 159 -11.80 -30.46 -4.72
CA ARG A 159 -11.86 -29.40 -5.75
C ARG A 159 -12.33 -30.03 -7.08
N PRO A 160 -13.41 -29.53 -7.70
CA PRO A 160 -13.78 -29.98 -9.03
C PRO A 160 -12.77 -29.42 -10.04
N GLY A 161 -11.98 -30.33 -10.62
CA GLY A 161 -11.35 -30.20 -11.93
C GLY A 161 -10.53 -28.94 -12.22
N THR A 162 -9.23 -28.98 -11.90
CA THR A 162 -8.21 -28.28 -12.68
C THR A 162 -7.10 -29.26 -13.04
N GLY A 163 -7.33 -29.98 -14.14
CA GLY A 163 -6.32 -30.84 -14.74
C GLY A 163 -5.24 -30.01 -15.43
N TYR A 164 -4.11 -29.82 -14.76
CA TYR A 164 -2.83 -29.59 -15.43
C TYR A 164 -1.88 -30.70 -15.00
N ARG A 165 -1.69 -31.67 -15.91
CA ARG A 165 -0.78 -32.79 -15.73
C ARG A 165 0.62 -32.31 -16.14
N LEU A 166 1.49 -32.02 -15.16
CA LEU A 166 2.92 -31.86 -15.42
C LEU A 166 3.51 -33.26 -15.72
N GLY A 167 3.56 -33.63 -17.00
CA GLY A 167 4.43 -34.68 -17.51
C GLY A 167 5.59 -34.00 -18.25
N GLY A 168 6.83 -34.48 -18.23
CA GLY A 168 7.37 -35.70 -17.67
C GLY A 168 8.89 -35.64 -17.69
N GLU A 169 9.52 -36.44 -16.84
CA GLU A 169 10.95 -36.67 -16.84
C GLU A 169 11.36 -37.34 -18.16
N ARG A 170 12.34 -36.75 -18.85
CA ARG A 170 12.98 -37.37 -20.03
C ARG A 170 13.87 -38.51 -19.55
N GLY A 171 13.35 -39.73 -19.60
CA GLY A 171 14.14 -40.95 -19.50
C GLY A 171 15.13 -41.07 -20.67
N VAL A 172 16.39 -41.28 -20.34
CA VAL A 172 17.48 -41.62 -21.27
C VAL A 172 17.25 -43.05 -21.79
N PRO A 173 17.23 -43.31 -23.11
CA PRO A 173 17.17 -44.68 -23.61
C PRO A 173 18.57 -45.34 -23.57
N PRO A 174 18.65 -46.67 -23.38
CA PRO A 174 19.92 -47.37 -23.25
C PRO A 174 20.59 -47.61 -24.61
N ASN A 175 21.91 -47.69 -24.53
CA ASN A 175 22.83 -48.00 -25.61
C ASN A 175 22.64 -49.46 -26.10
N GLY A 176 22.51 -49.68 -27.41
CA GLY A 176 22.34 -50.99 -28.03
C GLY A 176 22.90 -51.01 -29.44
N ASN A 177 23.92 -51.84 -29.63
CA ASN A 177 24.87 -51.83 -30.74
C ASN A 177 24.40 -52.66 -31.96
N SER A 178 25.00 -52.36 -33.12
CA SER A 178 25.26 -53.26 -34.27
C SER A 178 24.16 -53.56 -35.30
N THR A 179 24.36 -53.17 -36.57
CA THR A 179 24.84 -54.00 -37.71
C THR A 179 24.25 -53.55 -39.06
N SER A 180 25.15 -53.44 -40.07
CA SER A 180 25.00 -53.82 -41.51
C SER A 180 23.72 -53.36 -42.26
N LYS A 181 23.79 -52.57 -43.33
CA LYS A 181 24.54 -52.69 -44.58
C LYS A 181 24.49 -51.36 -45.34
#